data_AF-W2DYF7-F1
#
_entry.id   AF-W2DYF7-F1
#
_cell.length_a   1.000
_cell.length_b   1.000
_cell.length_c   1.000
_cell.angle_alpha   90.00
_cell.angle_beta   90.00
_cell.angle_gamma   90.00
#
_symmetry.space_group_name_H-M   'P 1'
#
loop_
_entity.id
_entity.type
_entity.pdbx_description
1 polymer ?
#
loop_
_entity_poly.entity_id
_entity_poly.type
_entity_poly.pdbx_seq_one_letter_code
_entity_poly.pdbx_strand_id
1 'polypeptide(L)'
;MSYFLRAFSTLSLVSLLSACSINGSYPDATEPDAAKLRFISNTQNSTLDFFDAQHCAGRTTGMLNNSLMTDTQRRVGMIVPPPEKARGLLEVKLAPGKPVFMRINTNGSGYVCAKAISFTPEAGKEYEVTFDVAEGSCITTFQRLQRFNGKDERIPQPMIESPLQACAGSTPMFPKQIPETPKRAALIGSIVDTNLQLFKMMNPQTPVEPPSTPKSLEDQIAKRKAAMGSFTLPEAYWTQYRQNFTLLNEDAAAQEARTMGLYNEVLRYRLSVTEDAVLEQWLNPTDTTTRDRVAENDKVMAAYYINTRKSVMVEVLNHHLARMGQLDQRFEVCAHFDKCWH
;
A
#
# COMPACT_ATOMS: atom_id res chain seq x y z
N MET A 1 -19.33 10.12 53.94
CA MET A 1 -19.59 9.06 52.93
C MET A 1 -19.75 9.55 51.48
N SER A 2 -19.45 10.82 51.13
CA SER A 2 -19.69 11.33 49.76
C SER A 2 -18.43 11.56 48.90
N TYR A 3 -17.22 11.42 49.48
CA TYR A 3 -15.95 11.58 48.74
C TYR A 3 -15.39 10.27 48.18
N PHE A 4 -15.69 9.13 48.82
CA PHE A 4 -15.27 7.82 48.32
C PHE A 4 -16.00 7.42 47.04
N LEU A 5 -17.30 7.71 46.90
CA LEU A 5 -18.04 7.39 45.66
C LEU A 5 -17.56 8.19 44.44
N ARG A 6 -17.12 9.45 44.60
CA ARG A 6 -16.60 10.27 43.47
C ARG A 6 -15.24 9.79 42.95
N ALA A 7 -14.41 9.20 43.81
CA ALA A 7 -13.11 8.66 43.42
C ALA A 7 -13.23 7.32 42.65
N PHE A 8 -14.25 6.52 42.95
CA PHE A 8 -14.52 5.29 42.18
C PHE A 8 -15.10 5.59 40.79
N SER A 9 -15.96 6.62 40.65
CA SER A 9 -16.50 7.01 39.34
C SER A 9 -15.44 7.53 38.37
N THR A 10 -14.44 8.29 38.86
CA THR A 10 -13.34 8.79 38.02
C THR A 10 -12.33 7.70 37.65
N LEU A 11 -12.04 6.75 38.54
CA LEU A 11 -11.18 5.59 38.21
C LEU A 11 -11.83 4.66 37.16
N SER A 12 -13.15 4.44 37.22
CA SER A 12 -13.86 3.62 36.22
C SER A 12 -13.89 4.27 34.83
N LEU A 13 -14.01 5.60 34.74
CA LEU A 13 -13.97 6.32 33.47
C LEU A 13 -12.57 6.31 32.82
N VAL A 14 -11.50 6.42 33.62
CA VAL A 14 -10.11 6.36 33.12
C VAL A 14 -9.73 4.93 32.69
N SER A 15 -10.23 3.90 33.38
CA SER A 15 -10.03 2.49 33.00
C SER A 15 -10.83 2.09 31.74
N LEU A 16 -12.01 2.66 31.52
CA LEU A 16 -12.77 2.47 30.27
C LEU A 16 -12.11 3.15 29.06
N LEU A 17 -11.56 4.36 29.23
CA LEU A 17 -10.85 5.07 28.16
C LEU A 17 -9.53 4.40 27.77
N SER A 18 -8.80 3.84 28.74
CA SER A 18 -7.57 3.08 28.48
C SER A 18 -7.87 1.72 27.83
N ALA A 19 -8.95 1.04 28.18
CA ALA A 19 -9.37 -0.21 27.53
C ALA A 19 -9.69 -0.04 26.03
N CYS A 20 -10.28 1.09 25.62
CA CYS A 20 -10.54 1.41 24.20
C CYS A 20 -9.24 1.66 23.41
N SER A 21 -8.22 2.27 24.02
CA SER A 21 -6.93 2.50 23.35
C SER A 21 -6.13 1.22 23.13
N ILE A 22 -6.30 0.22 24.00
CA ILE A 22 -5.57 -1.05 23.94
C ILE A 22 -6.27 -2.05 23.01
N ASN A 23 -7.59 -2.20 23.09
CA ASN A 23 -8.35 -3.14 22.26
C ASN A 23 -8.79 -2.56 20.90
N GLY A 24 -8.68 -1.24 20.75
CA GLY A 24 -9.09 -0.52 19.56
C GLY A 24 -10.60 -0.34 19.40
N SER A 25 -10.97 0.40 18.37
CA SER A 25 -12.34 0.72 17.98
C SER A 25 -12.77 0.09 16.65
N TYR A 26 -11.87 -0.61 15.95
CA TYR A 26 -12.17 -1.22 14.65
C TYR A 26 -13.05 -2.48 14.78
N PRO A 27 -14.29 -2.46 14.23
CA PRO A 27 -15.14 -3.64 14.20
C PRO A 27 -14.74 -4.56 13.03
N ASP A 28 -14.75 -5.87 13.26
CA ASP A 28 -14.57 -6.84 12.18
C ASP A 28 -15.79 -6.85 11.25
N ALA A 29 -15.53 -6.95 9.95
CA ALA A 29 -16.54 -7.21 8.94
C ALA A 29 -17.29 -8.53 9.21
N THR A 30 -18.60 -8.53 8.98
CA THR A 30 -19.50 -9.66 9.31
C THR A 30 -19.88 -10.49 8.09
N GLU A 31 -19.55 -10.01 6.90
CA GLU A 31 -19.82 -10.67 5.63
C GLU A 31 -19.18 -12.08 5.59
N PRO A 32 -19.87 -13.11 5.05
CA PRO A 32 -19.32 -14.47 4.99
C PRO A 32 -18.03 -14.58 4.18
N ASP A 33 -17.91 -13.74 3.15
CA ASP A 33 -16.77 -13.60 2.24
C ASP A 33 -15.89 -12.40 2.62
N ALA A 34 -15.94 -11.95 3.88
CA ALA A 34 -15.06 -10.89 4.36
C ALA A 34 -13.59 -11.20 4.05
N ALA A 35 -12.88 -10.21 3.51
CA ALA A 35 -11.45 -10.30 3.35
C ALA A 35 -10.78 -10.34 4.73
N LYS A 36 -9.59 -10.94 4.82
CA LYS A 36 -8.84 -10.99 6.08
C LYS A 36 -7.52 -10.25 5.90
N LEU A 37 -7.10 -9.55 6.94
CA LEU A 37 -5.80 -8.90 6.99
C LEU A 37 -5.07 -9.33 8.25
N ARG A 38 -3.85 -9.85 8.08
CA ARG A 38 -2.86 -9.95 9.14
C ARG A 38 -1.96 -8.73 9.12
N PHE A 39 -1.79 -8.12 10.28
CA PHE A 39 -0.74 -7.17 10.55
C PHE A 39 0.29 -7.81 11.47
N ILE A 40 1.55 -7.73 11.05
CA ILE A 40 2.72 -8.21 11.77
C ILE A 40 3.58 -6.99 12.07
N SER A 41 3.73 -6.67 13.34
CA SER A 41 4.66 -5.61 13.75
C SER A 41 5.85 -6.22 14.47
N ASN A 42 7.02 -6.13 13.88
CA ASN A 42 8.27 -6.53 14.55
C ASN A 42 8.93 -5.34 15.28
N THR A 43 8.15 -4.29 15.54
CA THR A 43 8.57 -3.02 16.17
C THR A 43 7.76 -2.76 17.46
N GLN A 44 8.08 -1.69 18.18
CA GLN A 44 7.42 -1.34 19.46
C GLN A 44 6.27 -0.35 19.25
N ASN A 45 5.25 -0.42 20.12
CA ASN A 45 4.14 0.53 20.20
C ASN A 45 3.53 0.86 18.83
N SER A 46 3.04 -0.16 18.14
CA SER A 46 2.53 -0.03 16.78
C SER A 46 1.01 0.00 16.76
N THR A 47 0.42 0.81 15.89
CA THR A 47 -1.01 0.83 15.62
C THR A 47 -1.30 0.54 14.16
N LEU A 48 -2.47 -0.04 13.92
CA LEU A 48 -3.06 -0.16 12.60
C LEU A 48 -4.41 0.55 12.61
N ASP A 49 -4.53 1.57 11.78
CA ASP A 49 -5.67 2.46 11.74
C ASP A 49 -6.33 2.39 10.36
N PHE A 50 -7.65 2.20 10.34
CA PHE A 50 -8.44 2.18 9.11
C PHE A 50 -9.29 3.43 8.97
N PHE A 51 -9.31 3.98 7.77
CA PHE A 51 -10.09 5.16 7.41
C PHE A 51 -10.95 4.83 6.19
N ASP A 52 -12.17 5.32 6.23
CA ASP A 52 -13.14 5.27 5.13
C ASP A 52 -13.98 6.54 5.13
N ALA A 53 -14.81 6.72 4.11
CA ALA A 53 -15.62 7.93 3.92
C ALA A 53 -16.55 8.26 5.10
N GLN A 54 -16.93 7.27 5.93
CA GLN A 54 -17.78 7.46 7.10
C GLN A 54 -16.97 7.64 8.38
N HIS A 55 -15.70 7.21 8.41
CA HIS A 55 -14.86 7.16 9.60
C HIS A 55 -13.53 7.86 9.39
N CYS A 56 -13.59 9.14 9.04
CA CYS A 56 -12.41 9.96 8.76
C CYS A 56 -11.52 10.28 9.98
N ALA A 57 -12.04 10.09 11.19
CA ALA A 57 -11.25 10.12 12.43
C ALA A 57 -10.37 8.87 12.62
N GLY A 58 -10.59 7.85 11.79
CA GLY A 58 -9.91 6.58 11.88
C GLY A 58 -10.54 5.64 12.90
N ARG A 59 -10.39 4.35 12.64
CA ARG A 59 -10.72 3.27 13.56
C ARG A 59 -9.47 2.44 13.78
N THR A 60 -8.96 2.48 15.01
CA THR A 60 -7.73 1.78 15.39
C THR A 60 -8.03 0.36 15.79
N THR A 61 -7.15 -0.58 15.49
CA THR A 61 -7.23 -1.96 15.97
C THR A 61 -6.62 -2.15 17.37
N GLY A 62 -6.13 -1.07 17.97
CA GLY A 62 -5.45 -1.07 19.25
C GLY A 62 -3.93 -1.05 19.09
N MET A 63 -3.24 -0.93 20.22
CA MET A 63 -1.77 -0.87 20.25
C MET A 63 -1.16 -2.26 20.40
N LEU A 64 -0.17 -2.56 19.55
CA LEU A 64 0.61 -3.80 19.55
C LEU A 64 2.02 -3.57 20.09
N ASN A 65 2.62 -4.63 20.64
CA ASN A 65 3.99 -4.66 21.15
C ASN A 65 4.33 -3.50 22.11
N ASN A 66 3.48 -3.30 23.11
CA ASN A 66 3.79 -2.40 24.22
C ASN A 66 4.21 -3.22 25.46
N SER A 67 4.71 -2.56 26.50
CA SER A 67 5.20 -3.22 27.72
C SER A 67 4.14 -4.00 28.49
N LEU A 68 2.85 -3.80 28.21
CA LEU A 68 1.72 -4.46 28.86
C LEU A 68 1.16 -5.62 28.02
N MET A 69 1.34 -5.59 26.70
CA MET A 69 0.80 -6.57 25.75
C MET A 69 1.74 -6.77 24.55
N THR A 70 2.35 -7.95 24.48
CA THR A 70 3.26 -8.33 23.40
C THR A 70 2.49 -8.80 22.15
N ASP A 71 1.45 -9.64 22.32
CA ASP A 71 0.61 -10.12 21.21
C ASP A 71 -0.87 -9.95 21.54
N THR A 72 -1.67 -9.51 20.56
CA THR A 72 -3.14 -9.56 20.70
C THR A 72 -3.63 -10.98 20.46
N GLN A 73 -4.71 -11.38 21.16
CA GLN A 73 -5.42 -12.63 20.93
C GLN A 73 -6.34 -12.57 19.69
N ARG A 74 -6.51 -11.39 19.08
CA ARG A 74 -7.39 -11.19 17.93
C ARG A 74 -6.85 -11.94 16.71
N ARG A 75 -7.55 -13.01 16.33
CA ARG A 75 -7.26 -13.90 15.19
C ARG A 75 -8.54 -14.15 14.41
N VAL A 76 -8.42 -14.27 13.09
CA VAL A 76 -9.58 -14.49 12.18
C VAL A 76 -9.44 -15.76 11.35
N GLY A 77 -8.45 -16.60 11.67
CA GLY A 77 -8.27 -17.92 11.08
C GLY A 77 -7.83 -17.84 9.63
N MET A 78 -6.66 -17.26 9.40
CA MET A 78 -6.06 -17.14 8.06
C MET A 78 -5.45 -18.47 7.58
N ILE A 79 -5.48 -18.71 6.27
CA ILE A 79 -5.07 -19.98 5.63
C ILE A 79 -3.55 -20.19 5.66
N VAL A 80 -2.79 -19.11 5.43
CA VAL A 80 -1.33 -19.12 5.47
C VAL A 80 -0.87 -18.76 6.89
N PRO A 81 -0.05 -19.59 7.56
CA PRO A 81 0.48 -19.28 8.88
C PRO A 81 1.40 -18.05 8.82
N PRO A 82 1.54 -17.32 9.94
CA PRO A 82 2.48 -16.21 10.03
C PRO A 82 3.92 -16.72 9.85
N PRO A 83 4.87 -15.88 9.38
CA PRO A 83 6.29 -16.22 9.39
C PRO A 83 6.76 -16.62 10.78
N GLU A 84 7.69 -17.58 10.89
CA GLU A 84 8.15 -18.14 12.18
C GLU A 84 8.68 -17.09 13.16
N LYS A 85 9.24 -15.98 12.66
CA LYS A 85 9.82 -14.89 13.46
C LYS A 85 8.86 -13.73 13.70
N ALA A 86 7.60 -13.87 13.30
CA ALA A 86 6.60 -12.83 13.46
C ALA A 86 6.34 -12.53 14.94
N ARG A 87 6.28 -11.23 15.26
CA ARG A 87 5.88 -10.70 16.56
C ARG A 87 4.75 -9.69 16.35
N GLY A 88 4.01 -9.36 17.40
CA GLY A 88 2.96 -8.35 17.35
C GLY A 88 1.91 -8.68 16.31
N LEU A 89 1.33 -9.87 16.44
CA LEU A 89 0.38 -10.40 15.46
C LEU A 89 -1.04 -9.94 15.79
N LEU A 90 -1.68 -9.33 14.80
CA LEU A 90 -3.09 -8.95 14.80
C LEU A 90 -3.72 -9.43 13.50
N GLU A 91 -4.92 -10.00 13.57
CA GLU A 91 -5.71 -10.27 12.37
C GLU A 91 -7.10 -9.67 12.48
N VAL A 92 -7.61 -9.12 11.38
CA VAL A 92 -8.94 -8.48 11.30
C VAL A 92 -9.68 -8.90 10.03
N LYS A 93 -11.01 -8.76 10.05
CA LYS A 93 -11.85 -8.91 8.85
C LYS A 93 -12.16 -7.55 8.25
N LEU A 94 -11.95 -7.43 6.95
CA LEU A 94 -12.23 -6.23 6.17
C LEU A 94 -13.45 -6.45 5.28
N ALA A 95 -14.25 -5.40 5.10
CA ALA A 95 -15.39 -5.44 4.19
C ALA A 95 -14.89 -5.48 2.73
N PRO A 96 -15.29 -6.47 1.92
CA PRO A 96 -14.81 -6.61 0.56
C PRO A 96 -15.42 -5.55 -0.37
N GLY A 97 -14.69 -5.17 -1.41
CA GLY A 97 -15.14 -4.22 -2.45
C GLY A 97 -15.22 -2.76 -2.01
N LYS A 98 -14.94 -2.45 -0.74
CA LYS A 98 -14.92 -1.08 -0.22
C LYS A 98 -13.47 -0.56 -0.13
N PRO A 99 -13.15 0.59 -0.73
CA PRO A 99 -11.82 1.19 -0.57
C PRO A 99 -11.53 1.46 0.91
N VAL A 100 -10.32 1.10 1.34
CA VAL A 100 -9.80 1.41 2.67
C VAL A 100 -8.50 2.18 2.54
N PHE A 101 -8.37 3.22 3.36
CA PHE A 101 -7.07 3.86 3.62
C PHE A 101 -6.56 3.31 4.95
N MET A 102 -5.45 2.60 4.91
CA MET A 102 -4.84 1.95 6.05
C MET A 102 -3.57 2.71 6.43
N ARG A 103 -3.41 3.01 7.72
CA ARG A 103 -2.23 3.67 8.26
C ARG A 103 -1.62 2.81 9.36
N ILE A 104 -0.31 2.62 9.26
CA ILE A 104 0.53 2.00 10.27
C ILE A 104 1.30 3.13 10.93
N ASN A 105 1.33 3.15 12.26
CA ASN A 105 2.20 4.04 13.02
C ASN A 105 2.99 3.23 14.02
N THR A 106 4.24 3.61 14.29
CA THR A 106 5.05 3.05 15.37
C THR A 106 5.77 4.17 16.09
N ASN A 107 5.92 4.01 17.40
CA ASN A 107 6.71 4.90 18.25
C ASN A 107 7.67 4.07 19.11
N GLY A 108 8.88 3.89 18.60
CA GLY A 108 9.94 3.15 19.28
C GLY A 108 10.98 4.08 19.91
N SER A 109 11.87 3.50 20.72
CA SER A 109 12.98 4.25 21.31
C SER A 109 13.93 4.76 20.22
N GLY A 110 13.82 6.04 19.86
CA GLY A 110 14.68 6.71 18.88
C GLY A 110 14.19 6.66 17.44
N TYR A 111 12.97 6.18 17.17
CA TYR A 111 12.37 6.23 15.83
C TYR A 111 10.85 6.38 15.87
N VAL A 112 10.32 7.18 14.95
CA VAL A 112 8.89 7.27 14.67
C VAL A 112 8.70 7.03 13.19
N CYS A 113 7.85 6.08 12.83
CA CYS A 113 7.55 5.79 11.45
C CYS A 113 6.06 5.68 11.23
N ALA A 114 5.64 6.11 10.05
CA ALA A 114 4.30 5.90 9.57
C ALA A 114 4.35 5.41 8.13
N LYS A 115 3.41 4.53 7.78
CA LYS A 115 3.18 4.11 6.41
C LYS A 115 1.68 4.13 6.15
N ALA A 116 1.28 4.66 5.01
CA ALA A 116 -0.09 4.59 4.53
C ALA A 116 -0.17 3.76 3.23
N ILE A 117 -1.28 3.04 3.09
CA ILE A 117 -1.59 2.21 1.93
C ILE A 117 -3.08 2.35 1.65
N SER A 118 -3.43 2.63 0.41
CA SER A 118 -4.81 2.61 -0.08
C SER A 118 -5.03 1.35 -0.91
N PHE A 119 -6.06 0.58 -0.59
CA PHE A 119 -6.42 -0.60 -1.38
C PHE A 119 -7.91 -0.95 -1.21
N THR A 120 -8.42 -1.80 -2.10
CA THR A 120 -9.78 -2.35 -2.01
C THR A 120 -9.66 -3.86 -1.76
N PRO A 121 -10.06 -4.36 -0.57
CA PRO A 121 -9.98 -5.79 -0.28
C PRO A 121 -10.93 -6.58 -1.21
N GLU A 122 -10.44 -7.66 -1.79
CA GLU A 122 -11.24 -8.57 -2.59
C GLU A 122 -11.98 -9.59 -1.72
N ALA A 123 -13.18 -10.00 -2.13
CA ALA A 123 -13.98 -11.01 -1.43
C ALA A 123 -13.20 -12.31 -1.20
N GLY A 124 -13.21 -12.78 0.05
CA GLY A 124 -12.57 -14.03 0.48
C GLY A 124 -11.04 -14.05 0.39
N LYS A 125 -10.39 -12.94 0.03
CA LYS A 125 -8.93 -12.87 -0.07
C LYS A 125 -8.30 -12.53 1.28
N GLU A 126 -7.08 -13.01 1.45
CA GLU A 126 -6.29 -12.84 2.66
C GLU A 126 -5.05 -11.99 2.34
N TYR A 127 -4.71 -11.09 3.24
CA TYR A 127 -3.61 -10.13 3.06
C TYR A 127 -2.70 -10.13 4.29
N GLU A 128 -1.43 -9.87 4.09
CA GLU A 128 -0.42 -9.75 5.15
C GLU A 128 0.35 -8.44 4.96
N VAL A 129 0.42 -7.67 6.04
CA VAL A 129 1.24 -6.46 6.13
C VAL A 129 2.29 -6.72 7.20
N THR A 130 3.56 -6.64 6.82
CA THR A 130 4.65 -6.72 7.80
C THR A 130 5.29 -5.36 7.93
N PHE A 131 5.58 -4.98 9.17
CA PHE A 131 6.25 -3.74 9.51
C PHE A 131 7.49 -4.03 10.37
N ASP A 132 8.64 -3.68 9.81
CA ASP A 132 9.98 -3.96 10.34
C ASP A 132 10.79 -2.66 10.46
N VAL A 133 11.86 -2.72 11.26
CA VAL A 133 12.91 -1.71 11.29
C VAL A 133 14.23 -2.40 11.00
N ALA A 134 14.95 -1.92 9.99
CA ALA A 134 16.31 -2.35 9.68
C ALA A 134 17.18 -1.13 9.38
N GLU A 135 18.40 -1.10 9.92
CA GLU A 135 19.38 -0.04 9.67
C GLU A 135 18.84 1.39 9.93
N GLY A 136 17.97 1.54 10.95
CA GLY A 136 17.36 2.82 11.30
C GLY A 136 16.24 3.27 10.35
N SER A 137 15.85 2.43 9.37
CA SER A 137 14.77 2.69 8.43
C SER A 137 13.61 1.73 8.63
N CYS A 138 12.40 2.22 8.42
CA CYS A 138 11.20 1.39 8.49
C CYS A 138 10.90 0.73 7.15
N ILE A 139 10.69 -0.58 7.20
CA ILE A 139 10.38 -1.41 6.05
C ILE A 139 8.95 -1.90 6.20
N THR A 140 8.15 -1.71 5.15
CA THR A 140 6.79 -2.23 5.09
C THR A 140 6.68 -3.16 3.88
N THR A 141 6.09 -4.33 4.09
CA THR A 141 5.66 -5.21 3.01
C THR A 141 4.15 -5.33 3.03
N PHE A 142 3.55 -5.48 1.86
CA PHE A 142 2.13 -5.75 1.70
C PHE A 142 1.98 -6.88 0.68
N GLN A 143 1.31 -7.95 1.09
CA GLN A 143 1.23 -9.18 0.32
C GLN A 143 -0.18 -9.76 0.38
N ARG A 144 -0.60 -10.42 -0.71
CA ARG A 144 -1.79 -11.27 -0.73
C ARG A 144 -1.34 -12.70 -0.42
N LEU A 145 -2.04 -13.32 0.51
CA LEU A 145 -1.80 -14.70 0.92
C LEU A 145 -2.67 -15.64 0.11
N GLN A 146 -2.08 -16.74 -0.34
CA GLN A 146 -2.83 -17.84 -0.92
C GLN A 146 -2.12 -19.17 -0.64
N ARG A 147 -2.88 -20.26 -0.69
CA ARG A 147 -2.34 -21.61 -0.70
C ARG A 147 -2.67 -22.26 -2.03
N PHE A 148 -1.64 -22.69 -2.75
CA PHE A 148 -1.79 -23.37 -4.03
C PHE A 148 -0.99 -24.67 -4.02
N ASN A 149 -1.64 -25.79 -4.38
CA ASN A 149 -1.04 -27.13 -4.34
C ASN A 149 -0.32 -27.44 -3.01
N GLY A 150 -0.92 -27.04 -1.89
CA GLY A 150 -0.37 -27.25 -0.54
C GLY A 150 0.80 -26.34 -0.18
N LYS A 151 1.24 -25.46 -1.08
CA LYS A 151 2.32 -24.47 -0.84
C LYS A 151 1.71 -23.13 -0.49
N ASP A 152 2.30 -22.50 0.53
CA ASP A 152 1.94 -21.16 0.95
C ASP A 152 2.68 -20.11 0.14
N GLU A 153 1.94 -19.14 -0.36
CA GLU A 153 2.45 -18.10 -1.23
C GLU A 153 2.06 -16.72 -0.73
N ARG A 154 2.98 -15.79 -0.95
CA ARG A 154 2.88 -14.39 -0.57
C ARG A 154 3.13 -13.54 -1.80
N ILE A 155 2.07 -13.10 -2.46
CA ILE A 155 2.16 -12.30 -3.68
C ILE A 155 2.27 -10.83 -3.30
N PRO A 156 3.37 -10.14 -3.63
CA PRO A 156 3.52 -8.70 -3.36
C PRO A 156 2.34 -7.89 -3.91
N GLN A 157 1.88 -6.91 -3.13
CA GLN A 157 0.81 -6.00 -3.51
C GLN A 157 1.36 -4.57 -3.63
N PRO A 158 0.82 -3.76 -4.56
CA PRO A 158 1.24 -2.38 -4.71
C PRO A 158 0.93 -1.58 -3.42
N MET A 159 1.90 -0.78 -2.97
CA MET A 159 1.73 0.11 -1.82
C MET A 159 1.58 1.55 -2.30
N ILE A 160 0.41 1.85 -2.86
CA ILE A 160 0.07 3.19 -3.35
C ILE A 160 -0.65 3.93 -2.23
N GLU A 161 -0.20 5.14 -1.96
CA GLU A 161 -0.85 6.05 -1.02
C GLU A 161 -1.65 7.08 -1.82
N SER A 162 -2.97 6.95 -1.79
CA SER A 162 -3.88 7.92 -2.39
C SER A 162 -4.69 8.59 -1.29
N PRO A 163 -4.73 9.94 -1.22
CA PRO A 163 -5.48 10.65 -0.20
C PRO A 163 -6.97 10.32 -0.27
N LEU A 164 -7.59 10.08 0.88
CA LEU A 164 -9.01 9.79 0.98
C LEU A 164 -9.82 11.10 0.84
N GLN A 165 -10.13 11.48 -0.40
CA GLN A 165 -10.78 12.77 -0.71
C GLN A 165 -12.11 12.98 0.02
N ALA A 166 -12.87 11.92 0.26
CA ALA A 166 -14.10 11.96 1.04
C ALA A 166 -13.91 12.48 2.47
N CYS A 167 -12.68 12.43 2.99
CA CYS A 167 -12.31 12.90 4.32
C CYS A 167 -11.69 14.29 4.34
N ALA A 168 -11.57 15.00 3.21
CA ALA A 168 -10.97 16.33 3.17
C ALA A 168 -11.67 17.30 4.15
N GLY A 169 -10.88 17.94 5.01
CA GLY A 169 -11.34 18.88 6.04
C GLY A 169 -11.90 18.27 7.32
N SER A 170 -11.91 16.95 7.45
CA SER A 170 -12.48 16.28 8.63
C SER A 170 -11.53 16.23 9.84
N THR A 171 -10.22 16.16 9.62
CA THR A 171 -9.20 16.04 10.67
C THR A 171 -7.90 16.70 10.23
N PRO A 172 -6.93 16.96 11.14
CA PRO A 172 -5.61 17.44 10.75
C PRO A 172 -4.85 16.49 9.79
N MET A 173 -5.19 15.19 9.79
CA MET A 173 -4.62 14.21 8.85
C MET A 173 -5.21 14.33 7.44
N PHE A 174 -6.47 14.77 7.34
CA PHE A 174 -7.13 15.09 6.08
C PHE A 174 -7.48 16.57 6.07
N PRO A 175 -6.47 17.46 5.92
CA PRO A 175 -6.68 18.89 6.02
C PRO A 175 -7.69 19.39 4.97
N LYS A 176 -8.34 20.50 5.30
CA LYS A 176 -9.27 21.16 4.38
C LYS A 176 -8.44 21.82 3.26
N GLN A 177 -8.74 21.47 2.02
CA GLN A 177 -8.14 22.14 0.88
C GLN A 177 -8.54 23.62 0.86
N ILE A 178 -7.58 24.48 0.56
CA ILE A 178 -7.85 25.90 0.40
C ILE A 178 -8.53 26.09 -0.96
N PRO A 179 -9.67 26.83 -1.03
CA PRO A 179 -10.42 26.97 -2.27
C PRO A 179 -9.56 27.42 -3.45
N GLU A 180 -9.72 26.80 -4.61
CA GLU A 180 -8.92 27.14 -5.79
C GLU A 180 -9.21 28.57 -6.26
N THR A 181 -8.16 29.35 -6.49
CA THR A 181 -8.22 30.67 -7.15
C THR A 181 -7.31 30.65 -8.37
N PRO A 182 -7.48 31.52 -9.38
CA PRO A 182 -6.57 31.58 -10.53
C PRO A 182 -5.11 31.77 -10.12
N LYS A 183 -4.86 32.58 -9.09
CA LYS A 183 -3.53 32.78 -8.52
C LYS A 183 -2.97 31.48 -7.93
N ARG A 184 -3.73 30.79 -7.08
CA ARG A 184 -3.33 29.51 -6.47
C ARG A 184 -3.05 28.44 -7.53
N ALA A 185 -3.93 28.31 -8.52
CA ALA A 185 -3.76 27.37 -9.63
C ALA A 185 -2.44 27.61 -10.38
N ALA A 186 -2.08 28.87 -10.63
CA ALA A 186 -0.81 29.23 -11.26
C ALA A 186 0.41 28.92 -10.39
N LEU A 187 0.34 29.21 -9.08
CA LEU A 187 1.42 28.92 -8.12
C LEU A 187 1.66 27.40 -8.01
N ILE A 188 0.60 26.63 -7.76
CA ILE A 188 0.67 25.16 -7.68
C ILE A 188 1.15 24.58 -9.00
N GLY A 189 0.58 25.02 -10.12
CA GLY A 189 0.97 24.59 -11.46
C GLY A 189 2.47 24.77 -11.70
N SER A 190 3.01 25.93 -11.34
CA SER A 190 4.43 26.24 -11.53
C SER A 190 5.33 25.31 -10.70
N ILE A 191 5.02 25.10 -9.40
CA ILE A 191 5.80 24.20 -8.53
C ILE A 191 5.77 22.76 -9.06
N VAL A 192 4.58 22.29 -9.48
CA VAL A 192 4.39 20.95 -10.03
C VAL A 192 5.18 20.78 -11.32
N ASP A 193 5.09 21.72 -12.25
CA ASP A 193 5.75 21.64 -13.55
C ASP A 193 7.27 21.64 -13.39
N THR A 194 7.83 22.48 -12.51
CA THR A 194 9.25 22.46 -12.17
C THR A 194 9.68 21.09 -11.63
N ASN A 195 8.92 20.53 -10.69
CA ASN A 195 9.22 19.22 -10.12
C ASN A 195 9.18 18.10 -11.17
N LEU A 196 8.14 18.07 -12.01
CA LEU A 196 8.00 17.07 -13.06
C LEU A 196 9.13 17.19 -14.11
N GLN A 197 9.57 18.41 -14.44
CA GLN A 197 10.71 18.62 -15.32
C GLN A 197 12.01 18.09 -14.72
N LEU A 198 12.26 18.31 -13.42
CA LEU A 198 13.44 17.76 -12.74
C LEU A 198 13.48 16.23 -12.82
N PHE A 199 12.37 15.54 -12.58
CA PHE A 199 12.34 14.07 -12.70
C PHE A 199 12.59 13.58 -14.13
N LYS A 200 12.04 14.28 -15.14
CA LYS A 200 12.31 13.99 -16.55
C LYS A 200 13.79 14.17 -16.91
N MET A 201 14.48 15.15 -16.30
CA MET A 201 15.91 15.36 -16.51
C MET A 201 16.78 14.32 -15.79
N MET A 202 16.39 13.89 -14.59
CA MET A 202 17.13 12.88 -13.80
C MET A 202 16.96 11.45 -14.34
N ASN A 203 15.83 11.16 -15.00
CA ASN A 203 15.62 9.92 -15.75
C ASN A 203 15.42 10.29 -17.23
N PRO A 204 16.49 10.65 -17.97
CA PRO A 204 16.35 10.87 -19.40
C PRO A 204 15.73 9.60 -20.00
N GLN A 205 14.71 9.78 -20.86
CA GLN A 205 13.96 8.70 -21.53
C GLN A 205 14.89 7.76 -22.29
N THR A 206 15.56 6.89 -21.55
CA THR A 206 16.16 5.69 -22.09
C THR A 206 14.96 4.80 -22.40
N PRO A 207 14.85 4.26 -23.63
CA PRO A 207 13.79 3.33 -23.96
C PRO A 207 13.74 2.27 -22.85
N VAL A 208 12.61 2.18 -22.17
CA VAL A 208 12.42 1.16 -21.13
C VAL A 208 12.59 -0.17 -21.83
N GLU A 209 13.62 -0.91 -21.47
CA GLU A 209 13.85 -2.22 -22.04
C GLU A 209 12.61 -3.07 -21.72
N PRO A 210 11.96 -3.66 -22.73
CA PRO A 210 10.74 -4.42 -22.51
C PRO A 210 11.06 -5.59 -21.57
N PRO A 211 10.18 -5.88 -20.59
CA PRO A 211 10.34 -7.04 -19.71
C PRO A 211 10.58 -8.36 -20.46
N SER A 212 10.07 -8.48 -21.68
CA SER A 212 10.40 -9.57 -22.58
C SER A 212 10.59 -9.11 -24.02
N THR A 213 11.68 -9.57 -24.64
CA THR A 213 11.89 -9.50 -26.10
C THR A 213 11.20 -10.67 -26.81
N PRO A 214 10.97 -10.61 -28.13
CA PRO A 214 10.45 -11.75 -28.89
C PRO A 214 11.32 -13.01 -28.75
N LYS A 215 12.65 -12.85 -28.77
CA LYS A 215 13.58 -13.97 -28.61
C LYS A 215 13.48 -14.61 -27.22
N SER A 216 13.54 -13.79 -26.16
CA SER A 216 13.42 -14.29 -24.79
C SER A 216 12.05 -14.93 -24.52
N LEU A 217 11.00 -14.48 -25.22
CA LEU A 217 9.66 -15.07 -25.11
C LEU A 217 9.61 -16.47 -25.75
N GLU A 218 10.12 -16.63 -26.97
CA GLU A 218 10.17 -17.96 -27.59
C GLU A 218 11.05 -18.94 -26.81
N ASP A 219 12.17 -18.46 -26.25
CA ASP A 219 13.01 -19.28 -25.35
C ASP A 219 12.24 -19.71 -24.08
N GLN A 220 11.43 -18.83 -23.50
CA GLN A 220 10.56 -19.16 -22.37
C GLN A 220 9.46 -20.16 -22.74
N ILE A 221 8.83 -19.99 -23.92
CA ILE A 221 7.83 -20.92 -24.45
C ILE A 221 8.46 -22.30 -24.67
N ALA A 222 9.65 -22.37 -25.28
CA ALA A 222 10.36 -23.63 -25.49
C ALA A 222 10.69 -24.32 -24.17
N LYS A 223 11.20 -23.58 -23.17
CA LYS A 223 11.46 -24.10 -21.82
C LYS A 223 10.18 -24.62 -21.15
N ARG A 224 9.07 -23.90 -21.28
CA ARG A 224 7.78 -24.31 -20.70
C ARG A 224 7.22 -25.56 -21.39
N LYS A 225 7.27 -25.64 -22.72
CA LYS A 225 6.89 -26.83 -23.49
C LYS A 225 7.71 -28.05 -23.06
N ALA A 226 9.04 -27.89 -22.92
CA ALA A 226 9.90 -28.96 -22.45
C ALA A 226 9.56 -29.41 -21.02
N ALA A 227 9.24 -28.47 -20.12
CA ALA A 227 8.84 -28.78 -18.75
C ALA A 227 7.49 -29.51 -18.64
N MET A 228 6.58 -29.29 -19.59
CA MET A 228 5.28 -29.98 -19.65
C MET A 228 5.41 -31.44 -20.15
N GLY A 229 6.55 -31.82 -20.73
CA GLY A 229 6.80 -33.20 -21.16
C GLY A 229 5.84 -33.66 -22.24
N SER A 230 5.07 -34.73 -21.97
CA SER A 230 4.08 -35.28 -22.90
C SER A 230 2.76 -34.48 -22.94
N PHE A 231 2.52 -33.62 -21.96
CA PHE A 231 1.36 -32.74 -21.97
C PHE A 231 1.56 -31.64 -23.00
N THR A 232 0.69 -31.61 -24.02
CA THR A 232 0.76 -30.63 -25.10
C THR A 232 -0.46 -29.74 -25.07
N LEU A 233 -0.23 -28.45 -25.26
CA LEU A 233 -1.28 -27.44 -25.30
C LEU A 233 -1.54 -27.00 -26.75
N PRO A 234 -2.80 -26.71 -27.12
CA PRO A 234 -3.16 -26.29 -28.46
C PRO A 234 -2.50 -24.95 -28.82
N GLU A 235 -2.34 -24.67 -30.12
CA GLU A 235 -1.70 -23.42 -30.58
C GLU A 235 -2.45 -22.16 -30.09
N ALA A 236 -3.75 -22.26 -29.85
CA ALA A 236 -4.54 -21.18 -29.24
C ALA A 236 -4.00 -20.76 -27.86
N TYR A 237 -3.52 -21.70 -27.04
CA TYR A 237 -2.88 -21.38 -25.76
C TYR A 237 -1.60 -20.57 -25.98
N TRP A 238 -0.73 -21.01 -26.88
CA TRP A 238 0.56 -20.35 -27.14
C TRP A 238 0.38 -18.98 -27.80
N THR A 239 -0.66 -18.81 -28.62
CA THR A 239 -1.05 -17.50 -29.18
C THR A 239 -1.45 -16.53 -28.08
N GLN A 240 -2.33 -16.96 -27.16
CA GLN A 240 -2.73 -16.12 -26.02
C GLN A 240 -1.57 -15.89 -25.03
N TYR A 241 -0.68 -16.87 -24.85
CA TYR A 241 0.54 -16.74 -24.04
C TYR A 241 1.39 -15.58 -24.57
N ARG A 242 1.65 -15.53 -25.88
CA ARG A 242 2.38 -14.43 -26.51
C ARG A 242 1.67 -13.09 -26.35
N GLN A 243 0.34 -13.07 -26.55
CA GLN A 243 -0.46 -11.87 -26.35
C GLN A 243 -0.35 -11.33 -24.91
N ASN A 244 -0.35 -12.20 -23.90
CA ASN A 244 -0.20 -11.79 -22.50
C ASN A 244 1.17 -11.13 -22.20
N PHE A 245 2.22 -11.52 -22.93
CA PHE A 245 3.54 -10.89 -22.86
C PHE A 245 3.61 -9.57 -23.64
N THR A 246 2.91 -9.46 -24.78
CA THR A 246 2.72 -8.17 -25.46
C THR A 246 2.07 -7.16 -24.51
N LEU A 247 0.98 -7.56 -23.84
CA LEU A 247 0.30 -6.72 -22.85
C LEU A 247 1.20 -6.38 -21.64
N LEU A 248 2.06 -7.29 -21.20
CA LEU A 248 3.06 -6.99 -20.15
C LEU A 248 4.01 -5.88 -20.60
N ASN A 249 4.50 -5.94 -21.84
CA ASN A 249 5.39 -4.91 -22.37
C ASN A 249 4.68 -3.56 -22.53
N GLU A 250 3.41 -3.55 -22.95
CA GLU A 250 2.58 -2.34 -23.02
C GLU A 250 2.36 -1.73 -21.63
N ASP A 251 1.97 -2.56 -20.64
CA ASP A 251 1.79 -2.15 -19.25
C ASP A 251 3.09 -1.57 -18.66
N ALA A 252 4.24 -2.21 -18.93
CA ALA A 252 5.55 -1.74 -18.48
C ALA A 252 5.98 -0.43 -19.17
N ALA A 253 5.69 -0.26 -20.46
CA ALA A 253 5.93 0.99 -21.17
C ALA A 253 5.09 2.15 -20.62
N ALA A 254 3.89 1.87 -20.11
CA ALA A 254 3.02 2.85 -19.46
C ALA A 254 3.39 3.17 -17.99
N GLN A 255 4.34 2.43 -17.39
CA GLN A 255 4.71 2.53 -15.97
C GLN A 255 5.10 3.97 -15.57
N GLU A 256 5.92 4.64 -16.38
CA GLU A 256 6.39 6.00 -16.06
C GLU A 256 5.22 6.98 -16.03
N ALA A 257 4.36 6.96 -17.05
CA ALA A 257 3.18 7.82 -17.12
C ALA A 257 2.25 7.61 -15.91
N ARG A 258 2.01 6.34 -15.54
CA ARG A 258 1.22 5.99 -14.35
C ARG A 258 1.87 6.51 -13.06
N THR A 259 3.18 6.35 -12.92
CA THR A 259 3.95 6.83 -11.76
C THR A 259 3.87 8.36 -11.65
N MET A 260 4.05 9.08 -12.77
CA MET A 260 3.97 10.54 -12.83
C MET A 260 2.56 11.05 -12.52
N GLY A 261 1.52 10.34 -12.96
CA GLY A 261 0.12 10.65 -12.62
C GLY A 261 -0.12 10.62 -11.12
N LEU A 262 0.31 9.55 -10.44
CA LEU A 262 0.19 9.39 -8.99
C LEU A 262 1.05 10.41 -8.21
N TYR A 263 2.25 10.71 -8.72
CA TYR A 263 3.10 11.76 -8.17
C TYR A 263 2.42 13.14 -8.23
N ASN A 264 1.91 13.51 -9.40
CA ASN A 264 1.22 14.77 -9.63
C ASN A 264 0.00 14.92 -8.71
N GLU A 265 -0.81 13.87 -8.56
CA GLU A 265 -1.98 13.89 -7.68
C GLU A 265 -1.60 14.18 -6.22
N VAL A 266 -0.61 13.45 -5.68
CA VAL A 266 -0.18 13.64 -4.28
C VAL A 266 0.51 14.97 -4.07
N LEU A 267 1.34 15.43 -5.00
CA LEU A 267 1.99 16.73 -4.90
C LEU A 267 0.95 17.85 -4.91
N ARG A 268 0.00 17.82 -5.86
CA ARG A 268 -1.09 18.81 -5.93
C ARG A 268 -1.93 18.81 -4.66
N TYR A 269 -2.28 17.64 -4.13
CA TYR A 269 -3.00 17.54 -2.87
C TYR A 269 -2.25 18.23 -1.72
N ARG A 270 -0.95 17.96 -1.57
CA ARG A 270 -0.09 18.61 -0.55
C ARG A 270 -0.02 20.12 -0.71
N LEU A 271 0.11 20.61 -1.95
CA LEU A 271 0.17 22.05 -2.21
C LEU A 271 -1.20 22.73 -2.02
N SER A 272 -2.31 22.04 -2.27
CA SER A 272 -3.67 22.59 -2.13
C SER A 272 -4.06 22.95 -0.70
N VAL A 273 -3.33 22.43 0.29
CA VAL A 273 -3.54 22.71 1.72
C VAL A 273 -2.51 23.70 2.27
N THR A 274 -1.66 24.24 1.40
CA THR A 274 -0.59 25.19 1.72
C THR A 274 -1.04 26.61 1.33
N GLU A 275 -0.81 27.57 2.21
CA GLU A 275 -1.19 28.98 1.99
C GLU A 275 -0.43 29.60 0.80
N ASP A 276 -1.08 30.53 0.08
CA ASP A 276 -0.49 31.15 -1.12
C ASP A 276 0.83 31.87 -0.84
N ALA A 277 0.95 32.52 0.32
CA ALA A 277 2.18 33.20 0.73
C ALA A 277 3.36 32.21 0.88
N VAL A 278 3.08 30.99 1.32
CA VAL A 278 4.10 29.93 1.43
C VAL A 278 4.44 29.37 0.04
N LEU A 279 3.44 29.17 -0.82
CA LEU A 279 3.67 28.75 -2.21
C LEU A 279 4.52 29.76 -2.99
N GLU A 280 4.29 31.06 -2.79
CA GLU A 280 5.12 32.13 -3.36
C GLU A 280 6.56 32.08 -2.87
N GLN A 281 6.77 31.85 -1.57
CA GLN A 281 8.10 31.67 -1.00
C GLN A 281 8.80 30.42 -1.55
N TRP A 282 8.07 29.33 -1.80
CA TRP A 282 8.65 28.11 -2.34
C TRP A 282 9.11 28.26 -3.80
N LEU A 283 8.40 29.07 -4.59
CA LEU A 283 8.82 29.38 -5.96
C LEU A 283 10.09 30.23 -6.03
N ASN A 284 10.34 31.06 -5.01
CA ASN A 284 11.52 31.91 -4.96
C ASN A 284 12.06 32.03 -3.51
N PRO A 285 12.73 30.98 -3.00
CA PRO A 285 13.18 30.94 -1.62
C PRO A 285 14.41 31.85 -1.43
N THR A 286 14.22 32.96 -0.71
CA THR A 286 15.26 34.00 -0.52
C THR A 286 16.09 33.78 0.74
N ASP A 287 15.54 33.15 1.77
CA ASP A 287 16.22 32.84 3.02
C ASP A 287 16.55 31.34 3.17
N THR A 288 17.53 31.04 4.04
CA THR A 288 17.98 29.67 4.27
C THR A 288 16.90 28.77 4.88
N THR A 289 16.07 29.29 5.78
CA THR A 289 15.01 28.49 6.42
C THR A 289 13.98 28.00 5.41
N THR A 290 13.57 28.87 4.49
CA THR A 290 12.66 28.51 3.40
C THR A 290 13.30 27.51 2.44
N ARG A 291 14.58 27.73 2.06
CA ARG A 291 15.32 26.77 1.22
C ARG A 291 15.39 25.38 1.86
N ASP A 292 15.68 25.29 3.16
CA ASP A 292 15.77 24.02 3.87
C ASP A 292 14.41 23.29 3.92
N ARG A 293 13.31 24.04 4.09
CA ARG A 293 11.94 23.48 4.05
C ARG A 293 11.57 22.94 2.67
N VAL A 294 11.89 23.68 1.61
CA VAL A 294 11.67 23.22 0.23
C VAL A 294 12.48 21.96 -0.04
N ALA A 295 13.76 21.96 0.33
CA ALA A 295 14.64 20.79 0.15
C ALA A 295 14.14 19.54 0.89
N GLU A 296 13.63 19.68 2.12
CA GLU A 296 13.05 18.54 2.84
C GLU A 296 11.74 18.06 2.20
N ASN A 297 10.89 18.96 1.71
CA ASN A 297 9.70 18.57 0.94
C ASN A 297 10.08 17.81 -0.33
N ASP A 298 11.05 18.31 -1.10
CA ASP A 298 11.52 17.69 -2.34
C ASP A 298 12.11 16.30 -2.08
N LYS A 299 12.85 16.12 -0.98
CA LYS A 299 13.37 14.83 -0.54
C LYS A 299 12.24 13.83 -0.24
N VAL A 300 11.20 14.26 0.47
CA VAL A 300 10.01 13.43 0.76
C VAL A 300 9.30 13.05 -0.55
N MET A 301 9.14 13.99 -1.47
CA MET A 301 8.47 13.76 -2.75
C MET A 301 9.30 12.88 -3.70
N ALA A 302 10.63 12.99 -3.69
CA ALA A 302 11.51 12.07 -4.41
C ALA A 302 11.43 10.64 -3.86
N ALA A 303 11.40 10.48 -2.53
CA ALA A 303 11.20 9.18 -1.91
C ALA A 303 9.82 8.59 -2.26
N TYR A 304 8.77 9.42 -2.27
CA TYR A 304 7.44 9.02 -2.74
C TYR A 304 7.48 8.54 -4.19
N TYR A 305 8.09 9.30 -5.11
CA TYR A 305 8.21 8.92 -6.52
C TYR A 305 8.88 7.55 -6.70
N ILE A 306 10.02 7.32 -6.04
CA ILE A 306 10.77 6.05 -6.14
C ILE A 306 9.93 4.87 -5.63
N ASN A 307 9.26 5.04 -4.50
CA ASN A 307 8.42 3.99 -3.92
C ASN A 307 7.16 3.71 -4.74
N THR A 308 6.55 4.75 -5.30
CA THR A 308 5.41 4.65 -6.21
C THR A 308 5.82 3.94 -7.50
N ARG A 309 6.99 4.27 -8.08
CA ARG A 309 7.51 3.57 -9.27
C ARG A 309 7.65 2.07 -9.05
N LYS A 310 8.19 1.66 -7.89
CA LYS A 310 8.28 0.25 -7.49
C LYS A 310 6.89 -0.39 -7.35
N SER A 311 5.96 0.31 -6.71
CA SER A 311 4.58 -0.17 -6.52
C SER A 311 3.84 -0.34 -7.83
N VAL A 312 3.99 0.59 -8.78
CA VAL A 312 3.41 0.47 -10.13
C VAL A 312 4.01 -0.72 -10.87
N MET A 313 5.31 -1.01 -10.71
CA MET A 313 5.87 -2.25 -11.30
C MET A 313 5.25 -3.51 -10.69
N VAL A 314 4.99 -3.53 -9.37
CA VAL A 314 4.24 -4.63 -8.73
C VAL A 314 2.83 -4.76 -9.30
N GLU A 315 2.14 -3.63 -9.54
CA GLU A 315 0.82 -3.62 -10.21
C GLU A 315 0.89 -4.24 -11.62
N VAL A 316 1.88 -3.85 -12.43
CA VAL A 316 2.14 -4.41 -13.78
C VAL A 316 2.36 -5.93 -13.72
N LEU A 317 3.21 -6.40 -12.80
CA LEU A 317 3.47 -7.83 -12.63
C LEU A 317 2.23 -8.59 -12.16
N ASN A 318 1.45 -8.03 -11.24
CA ASN A 318 0.21 -8.64 -10.77
C ASN A 318 -0.83 -8.77 -11.88
N HIS A 319 -0.97 -7.76 -12.74
CA HIS A 319 -1.84 -7.85 -13.93
C HIS A 319 -1.39 -8.96 -14.88
N HIS A 320 -0.08 -9.07 -15.13
CA HIS A 320 0.45 -10.16 -15.96
C HIS A 320 0.19 -11.54 -15.34
N LEU A 321 0.50 -11.73 -14.05
CA LEU A 321 0.25 -12.98 -13.34
C LEU A 321 -1.24 -13.36 -13.38
N ALA A 322 -2.15 -12.40 -13.18
CA ALA A 322 -3.59 -12.64 -13.27
C ALA A 322 -4.02 -13.11 -14.68
N ARG A 323 -3.50 -12.48 -15.75
CA ARG A 323 -3.76 -12.92 -17.14
C ARG A 323 -3.20 -14.31 -17.41
N MET A 324 -2.02 -14.63 -16.86
CA MET A 324 -1.40 -15.94 -16.98
C MET A 324 -2.19 -17.02 -16.23
N GLY A 325 -2.65 -16.73 -15.01
CA GLY A 325 -3.50 -17.63 -14.23
C GLY A 325 -4.85 -17.88 -14.91
N GLN A 326 -5.49 -16.85 -15.45
CA GLN A 326 -6.73 -17.01 -16.24
C GLN A 326 -6.52 -17.83 -17.51
N LEU A 327 -5.36 -17.70 -18.16
CA LEU A 327 -5.00 -18.51 -19.32
C LEU A 327 -4.83 -19.98 -18.93
N ASP A 328 -4.05 -20.26 -17.89
CA ASP A 328 -3.81 -21.61 -17.41
C ASP A 328 -5.08 -22.27 -16.88
N GLN A 329 -5.96 -21.53 -16.22
CA GLN A 329 -7.27 -22.01 -15.78
C GLN A 329 -8.15 -22.41 -16.96
N ARG A 330 -8.20 -21.59 -18.02
CA ARG A 330 -9.06 -21.83 -19.20
C ARG A 330 -8.67 -23.08 -19.98
N PHE A 331 -7.38 -23.39 -20.01
CA PHE A 331 -6.85 -24.58 -20.69
C PHE A 331 -6.53 -25.73 -19.72
N GLU A 332 -7.05 -25.66 -18.49
CA GLU A 332 -6.91 -26.69 -17.44
C GLU A 332 -5.45 -27.11 -17.17
N VAL A 333 -4.50 -26.19 -17.35
CA VAL A 333 -3.06 -26.47 -17.23
C VAL A 333 -2.72 -26.96 -15.82
N CYS A 334 -3.35 -26.37 -14.80
CA CYS A 334 -3.12 -26.74 -13.40
C CYS A 334 -3.54 -28.17 -13.04
N ALA A 335 -4.39 -28.82 -13.85
CA ALA A 335 -4.76 -30.22 -13.64
C ALA A 335 -3.66 -31.20 -14.11
N HIS A 336 -2.76 -30.73 -14.99
CA HIS A 336 -1.77 -31.57 -15.68
C HIS A 336 -0.32 -31.12 -15.44
N PHE A 337 -0.11 -29.91 -14.93
CA PHE A 337 1.21 -29.33 -14.75
C PHE A 337 1.29 -28.55 -13.42
N ASP A 338 2.18 -28.99 -12.53
CA ASP A 338 2.32 -28.47 -11.17
C ASP A 338 2.91 -27.04 -11.09
N LYS A 339 3.54 -26.58 -12.18
CA LYS A 339 4.06 -25.22 -12.37
C LYS A 339 3.15 -24.37 -13.27
N CYS A 340 1.85 -24.59 -13.19
CA CYS A 340 0.88 -23.67 -13.78
C CYS A 340 0.95 -22.30 -13.11
N TRP A 341 0.35 -21.30 -13.75
CA TRP A 341 0.15 -19.95 -13.24
C TRP A 341 -1.18 -19.87 -12.48
N HIS A 342 -1.25 -19.08 -11.40
CA HIS A 342 -2.41 -18.99 -10.52
C HIS A 342 -2.50 -17.68 -9.73
#